data_AF-A0A925E1J3-F1
#
_entry.id   AF-A0A925E1J3-F1
#
_cell.length_a   1.000
_cell.length_b   1.000
_cell.length_c   1.000
_cell.angle_alpha   90.00
_cell.angle_beta   90.00
_cell.angle_gamma   90.00
#
_symmetry.space_group_name_H-M   'P 1'
#
loop_
_entity.id
_entity.type
_entity.pdbx_description
1 polymer ?
#
loop_
_entity_poly.entity_id
_entity_poly.type
_entity_poly.pdbx_seq_one_letter_code
_entity_poly.pdbx_strand_id
1 'polypeptide(L)'
;MFPALQQVSRKQAFLFFLSIIVLSAILIFSCNKKTVAWKSVDPAYAKYVDAYSTGVISKTAAIRVQLATNASTTHSVGQEVKEKLFTLTPAVKGKTVWVDARTVEFKPEKNLEPDQLYEVNFKLGKVTEVPEKMEELIFNFQTTKPAFKVSNDGLRSSGTKDKMFVDGTLTMAD
;
A
#
# COMPACT_ATOMS: atom_id res chain seq x y z
N MET A 1 42.72 -9.85 -40.90
CA MET A 1 41.30 -9.67 -41.28
C MET A 1 40.60 -8.95 -40.14
N PHE A 2 40.65 -7.62 -40.13
CA PHE A 2 40.01 -6.78 -39.11
C PHE A 2 38.81 -6.08 -39.77
N PRO A 3 37.59 -6.14 -39.20
CA PRO A 3 36.44 -5.52 -39.82
C PRO A 3 36.51 -4.00 -39.69
N ALA A 4 36.17 -3.33 -40.78
CA ALA A 4 36.17 -1.88 -40.92
C ALA A 4 35.24 -1.22 -39.90
N LEU A 5 35.79 -0.26 -39.16
CA LEU A 5 35.04 0.66 -38.30
C LEU A 5 34.14 1.52 -39.19
N GLN A 6 32.84 1.31 -39.05
CA GLN A 6 31.78 2.02 -39.77
C GLN A 6 31.82 3.53 -39.41
N GLN A 7 32.18 4.39 -40.38
CA GLN A 7 32.14 5.85 -40.21
C GLN A 7 30.70 6.33 -40.07
N VAL A 8 30.28 6.62 -38.84
CA VAL A 8 28.99 7.27 -38.56
C VAL A 8 29.06 8.72 -39.04
N SER A 9 28.21 9.11 -39.99
CA SER A 9 28.19 10.48 -40.51
C SER A 9 27.79 11.50 -39.43
N ARG A 10 28.34 12.73 -39.48
CA ARG A 10 28.03 13.80 -38.51
C ARG A 10 26.53 14.05 -38.30
N LYS A 11 25.70 13.84 -39.34
CA LYS A 11 24.23 13.95 -39.26
C LYS A 11 23.60 12.81 -38.45
N GLN A 12 24.10 11.59 -38.60
CA GLN A 12 23.64 10.44 -37.82
C GLN A 12 24.08 10.55 -36.35
N ALA A 13 25.31 11.00 -36.09
CA ALA A 13 25.76 11.28 -34.73
C ALA A 13 24.91 12.37 -34.04
N PHE A 14 24.52 13.42 -34.77
CA PHE A 14 23.65 14.48 -34.27
C PHE A 14 22.23 13.97 -33.95
N LEU A 15 21.65 13.11 -34.80
CA LEU A 15 20.34 12.50 -34.55
C LEU A 15 20.35 11.54 -33.34
N PHE A 16 21.43 10.77 -33.16
CA PHE A 16 21.62 9.93 -31.96
C PHE A 16 21.74 10.78 -30.69
N PHE A 17 22.48 11.89 -30.74
CA PHE A 17 22.59 12.81 -29.61
C PHE A 17 21.25 13.46 -29.25
N LEU A 18 20.47 13.87 -30.25
CA LEU A 18 19.12 14.43 -30.05
C LEU A 18 18.16 13.41 -29.44
N SER A 19 18.22 12.15 -29.88
CA SER A 19 17.43 11.04 -29.34
C SER A 19 17.75 10.76 -27.87
N ILE A 20 19.04 10.78 -27.49
CA ILE A 20 19.48 10.61 -26.09
C ILE A 20 18.99 11.76 -25.20
N ILE A 21 19.02 13.00 -25.68
CA ILE A 21 18.53 14.17 -24.93
C ILE A 21 17.01 14.08 -24.71
N VAL A 22 16.24 13.67 -25.73
CA VAL A 22 14.79 13.49 -25.60
C VAL A 22 14.46 12.34 -24.64
N LEU A 23 15.18 11.22 -24.72
CA LEU A 23 15.01 10.09 -23.79
C LEU A 23 15.37 10.46 -22.34
N SER A 24 16.44 11.24 -22.16
CA SER A 24 16.83 11.78 -20.86
C SER A 24 15.80 12.76 -20.30
N ALA A 25 15.16 13.57 -21.14
CA ALA A 25 14.12 14.52 -20.73
C ALA A 25 12.82 13.82 -20.29
N ILE A 26 12.51 12.63 -20.83
CA ILE A 26 11.36 11.83 -20.39
C ILE A 26 11.59 11.25 -18.97
N LEU A 27 12.84 10.94 -18.61
CA LEU A 27 13.17 10.37 -17.30
C LEU A 27 13.04 11.38 -16.14
N ILE A 28 13.24 12.68 -16.38
CA ILE A 28 13.14 13.72 -15.33
C ILE A 28 11.70 14.13 -14.99
N PHE A 29 10.69 13.80 -15.80
CA PHE A 29 9.28 14.11 -15.50
C PHE A 29 8.54 13.01 -14.73
N SER A 30 9.19 11.90 -14.40
CA SER A 30 8.52 10.67 -13.92
C SER A 30 8.32 10.56 -12.40
N CYS A 31 8.45 11.62 -11.61
CA CYS A 31 8.26 11.49 -10.15
C CYS A 31 7.77 12.77 -9.44
N ASN A 32 6.51 13.14 -9.64
CA ASN A 32 5.79 13.98 -8.67
C ASN A 32 5.25 13.09 -7.54
N LYS A 33 6.05 12.87 -6.49
CA LYS A 33 5.60 12.17 -5.29
C LYS A 33 4.61 13.08 -4.56
N LYS A 34 3.31 12.77 -4.62
CA LYS A 34 2.31 13.46 -3.78
C LYS A 34 2.61 13.10 -2.33
N THR A 35 3.05 14.07 -1.55
CA THR A 35 3.28 13.88 -0.11
C THR A 35 1.94 13.74 0.58
N VAL A 36 1.61 12.51 0.99
CA VAL A 36 0.45 12.23 1.82
C VAL A 36 0.78 12.73 3.23
N ALA A 37 -0.08 13.57 3.80
CA ALA A 37 0.03 14.05 5.18
C ALA A 37 -1.04 13.36 6.04
N TRP A 38 -0.79 13.18 7.34
CA TRP A 38 -1.76 12.57 8.25
C TRP A 38 -3.03 13.41 8.33
N LYS A 39 -4.19 12.78 8.10
CA LYS A 39 -5.51 13.42 8.15
C LYS A 39 -6.26 12.97 9.39
N SER A 40 -6.80 13.93 10.13
CA SER A 40 -7.82 13.65 11.14
C SER A 40 -9.19 13.62 10.47
N VAL A 41 -9.96 12.57 10.74
CA VAL A 41 -11.35 12.47 10.27
C VAL A 41 -12.22 13.37 11.14
N ASP A 42 -13.19 14.06 10.53
CA ASP A 42 -14.16 14.88 11.24
C ASP A 42 -15.08 13.99 12.10
N PRO A 43 -15.26 14.27 13.41
CA PRO A 43 -16.19 13.53 14.27
C PRO A 43 -17.63 13.45 13.73
N ALA A 44 -18.04 14.35 12.83
CA ALA A 44 -19.35 14.32 12.20
C ALA A 44 -19.61 13.03 11.41
N TYR A 45 -18.56 12.33 10.95
CA TYR A 45 -18.68 11.02 10.30
C TYR A 45 -19.13 9.89 11.24
N ALA A 46 -19.03 10.06 12.57
CA ALA A 46 -19.40 9.03 13.54
C ALA A 46 -20.88 8.61 13.48
N LYS A 47 -21.74 9.43 12.85
CA LYS A 47 -23.15 9.07 12.61
C LYS A 47 -23.32 8.01 11.52
N TYR A 48 -22.33 7.86 10.64
CA TYR A 48 -22.40 7.01 9.45
C TYR A 48 -21.34 5.91 9.45
N VAL A 49 -20.22 6.14 10.14
CA VAL A 49 -19.05 5.26 10.18
C VAL A 49 -18.70 4.98 11.64
N ASP A 50 -18.77 3.71 12.02
CA ASP A 50 -18.47 3.22 13.36
C ASP A 50 -16.97 2.97 13.54
N ALA A 51 -16.34 2.39 12.52
CA ALA A 51 -14.90 2.09 12.53
C ALA A 51 -14.29 2.13 11.14
N TYR A 52 -13.00 2.41 11.07
CA TYR A 52 -12.21 2.33 9.84
C TYR A 52 -10.74 2.01 10.16
N SER A 53 -10.01 1.44 9.19
CA SER A 53 -8.59 1.14 9.35
C SER A 53 -7.76 2.43 9.53
N THR A 54 -7.12 2.58 10.67
CA THR A 54 -6.27 3.73 11.02
C THR A 54 -5.08 3.29 11.86
N GLY A 55 -4.11 4.17 12.06
CA GLY A 55 -2.90 3.87 12.84
C GLY A 55 -1.87 3.08 12.04
N VAL A 56 -1.09 2.26 12.74
CA VAL A 56 -0.07 1.38 12.17
C VAL A 56 -0.62 -0.03 12.00
N ILE A 57 -0.66 -0.54 10.77
CA ILE A 57 -1.22 -1.85 10.43
C ILE A 57 -0.22 -2.74 9.68
N SER A 58 -0.45 -4.05 9.71
CA SER A 58 0.34 -5.04 8.95
C SER A 58 0.35 -4.71 7.45
N LYS A 59 1.48 -4.98 6.77
CA LYS A 59 1.57 -4.92 5.30
C LYS A 59 0.64 -5.91 4.59
N THR A 60 0.15 -6.92 5.30
CA THR A 60 -0.77 -7.96 4.82
C THR A 60 -2.23 -7.68 5.20
N ALA A 61 -2.48 -6.62 5.99
CA ALA A 61 -3.81 -6.29 6.47
C ALA A 61 -4.74 -5.89 5.31
N ALA A 62 -6.00 -6.28 5.44
CA ALA A 62 -7.07 -5.71 4.64
C ALA A 62 -7.50 -4.36 5.22
N ILE A 63 -7.95 -3.45 4.36
CA ILE A 63 -8.46 -2.14 4.74
C ILE A 63 -9.96 -2.23 4.90
N ARG A 64 -10.51 -1.79 6.04
CA ARG A 64 -11.93 -1.93 6.37
C ARG A 64 -12.57 -0.60 6.70
N VAL A 65 -13.85 -0.50 6.36
CA VAL A 65 -14.78 0.55 6.82
C VAL A 65 -16.05 -0.13 7.30
N GLN A 66 -16.43 0.13 8.54
CA GLN A 66 -17.64 -0.35 9.19
C GLN A 66 -18.62 0.81 9.33
N LEU A 67 -19.79 0.65 8.72
CA LEU A 67 -20.89 1.59 8.78
C LEU A 67 -21.60 1.52 10.14
N ALA A 68 -22.14 2.67 10.58
CA ALA A 68 -22.93 2.75 11.80
C ALA A 68 -24.26 1.97 11.68
N THR A 69 -24.85 1.99 10.49
CA THR A 69 -26.09 1.30 10.14
C THR A 69 -25.87 0.33 8.98
N ASN A 70 -26.81 -0.58 8.76
CA ASN A 70 -26.78 -1.44 7.58
C ASN A 70 -26.70 -0.59 6.30
N ALA A 71 -25.93 -1.08 5.33
CA ALA A 71 -25.86 -0.45 4.02
C ALA A 71 -27.26 -0.36 3.41
N SER A 72 -27.56 0.76 2.75
CA SER A 72 -28.87 0.97 2.10
C SER A 72 -29.02 0.14 0.82
N THR A 73 -27.92 -0.39 0.32
CA THR A 73 -27.79 -1.13 -0.93
C THR A 73 -27.92 -2.64 -0.71
N THR A 74 -28.72 -3.30 -1.57
CA THR A 74 -28.86 -4.76 -1.57
C THR A 74 -27.55 -5.41 -2.03
N HIS A 75 -26.71 -5.81 -1.09
CA HIS A 75 -25.45 -6.48 -1.37
C HIS A 75 -25.47 -7.94 -0.91
N SER A 76 -24.95 -8.81 -1.75
CA SER A 76 -24.68 -10.20 -1.39
C SER A 76 -23.41 -10.24 -0.52
N VAL A 77 -23.56 -10.57 0.76
CA VAL A 77 -22.43 -10.80 1.66
C VAL A 77 -21.50 -11.86 1.07
N GLY A 78 -20.19 -11.61 1.11
CA GLY A 78 -19.16 -12.49 0.57
C GLY A 78 -18.93 -12.38 -0.93
N GLN A 79 -19.68 -11.55 -1.66
CA GLN A 79 -19.43 -11.28 -3.08
C GLN A 79 -18.58 -10.03 -3.31
N GLU A 80 -17.82 -10.05 -4.40
CA GLU A 80 -17.00 -8.94 -4.85
C GLU A 80 -17.86 -7.76 -5.32
N VAL A 81 -17.55 -6.58 -4.79
CA VAL A 81 -18.20 -5.32 -5.16
C VAL A 81 -17.62 -4.85 -6.48
N LYS A 82 -18.46 -4.80 -7.52
CA LYS A 82 -18.06 -4.32 -8.86
C LYS A 82 -17.76 -2.81 -8.86
N GLU A 83 -18.38 -2.07 -7.95
CA GLU A 83 -18.16 -0.64 -7.81
C GLU A 83 -16.85 -0.33 -7.11
N LYS A 84 -16.15 0.70 -7.60
CA LYS A 84 -14.91 1.18 -6.98
C LYS A 84 -15.23 2.03 -5.75
N LEU A 85 -15.33 1.38 -4.60
CA LEU A 85 -15.58 2.04 -3.30
C LEU A 85 -14.30 2.61 -2.67
N PHE A 86 -13.16 1.94 -2.85
CA PHE A 86 -11.87 2.35 -2.30
C PHE A 86 -10.94 2.92 -3.36
N THR A 87 -10.30 4.05 -3.04
CA THR A 87 -9.18 4.59 -3.79
C THR A 87 -8.04 4.89 -2.84
N LEU A 88 -6.88 4.26 -3.07
CA LEU A 88 -5.69 4.44 -2.24
C LEU A 88 -4.67 5.35 -2.95
N THR A 89 -3.96 6.16 -2.16
CA THR A 89 -2.78 6.93 -2.58
C THR A 89 -1.63 6.66 -1.59
N PRO A 90 -0.51 6.04 -2.02
CA PRO A 90 -0.22 5.48 -3.34
C PRO A 90 -1.23 4.42 -3.82
N ALA A 91 -1.34 4.22 -5.14
CA ALA A 91 -2.33 3.32 -5.73
C ALA A 91 -2.01 1.84 -5.43
N VAL A 92 -3.02 1.12 -4.92
CA VAL A 92 -2.94 -0.32 -4.60
C VAL A 92 -4.04 -1.04 -5.38
N LYS A 93 -3.67 -2.16 -6.02
CA LYS A 93 -4.65 -3.06 -6.65
C LYS A 93 -5.21 -4.03 -5.62
N GLY A 94 -6.50 -4.29 -5.68
CA GLY A 94 -7.20 -5.08 -4.69
C GLY A 94 -8.65 -5.30 -5.06
N LYS A 95 -9.30 -6.16 -4.28
CA LYS A 95 -10.71 -6.51 -4.42
C LYS A 95 -11.48 -5.92 -3.26
N THR A 96 -12.69 -5.46 -3.52
CA THR A 96 -13.60 -4.98 -2.48
C THR A 96 -14.68 -6.02 -2.24
N VAL A 97 -14.95 -6.38 -1.00
CA VAL A 97 -15.97 -7.36 -0.62
C VAL A 97 -16.77 -6.85 0.57
N TRP A 98 -18.05 -7.23 0.63
CA TRP A 98 -18.83 -7.09 1.86
C TRP A 98 -18.56 -8.30 2.74
N VAL A 99 -18.04 -8.08 3.95
CA VAL A 99 -17.82 -9.17 4.92
C VAL A 99 -19.06 -9.39 5.80
N ASP A 100 -19.89 -8.36 5.96
CA ASP A 100 -21.20 -8.42 6.61
C ASP A 100 -22.11 -7.28 6.10
N ALA A 101 -23.25 -7.02 6.74
CA ALA A 101 -24.22 -5.99 6.32
C ALA A 101 -23.75 -4.53 6.53
N ARG A 102 -22.67 -4.31 7.27
CA ARG A 102 -22.14 -3.00 7.66
C ARG A 102 -20.67 -2.81 7.31
N THR A 103 -19.93 -3.88 7.06
CA THR A 103 -18.48 -3.83 6.90
C THR A 103 -18.07 -4.12 5.46
N VAL A 104 -17.39 -3.15 4.86
CA VAL A 104 -16.74 -3.30 3.56
C VAL A 104 -15.24 -3.48 3.78
N GLU A 105 -14.67 -4.47 3.11
CA GLU A 105 -13.25 -4.79 3.15
C GLU A 105 -12.63 -4.62 1.75
N PHE A 106 -11.55 -3.86 1.67
CA PHE A 106 -10.63 -3.86 0.55
C PHE A 106 -9.44 -4.77 0.86
N LYS A 107 -9.28 -5.82 0.07
CA LYS A 107 -8.20 -6.79 0.15
C LYS A 107 -7.16 -6.50 -0.95
N PRO A 108 -5.96 -6.02 -0.59
CA PRO A 108 -4.87 -5.87 -1.54
C PRO A 108 -4.54 -7.19 -2.25
N GLU A 109 -4.24 -7.15 -3.55
CA GLU A 109 -3.79 -8.32 -4.31
C GLU A 109 -2.36 -8.73 -3.96
N LYS A 110 -1.57 -7.77 -3.48
CA LYS A 110 -0.18 -7.93 -3.04
C LYS A 110 -0.02 -7.25 -1.70
N ASN A 111 1.03 -7.64 -0.97
CA ASN A 111 1.43 -6.94 0.24
C ASN A 111 1.63 -5.45 -0.05
N LEU A 112 1.19 -4.63 0.90
CA LEU A 112 1.43 -3.20 0.90
C LEU A 112 2.93 -2.93 1.07
N GLU A 113 3.38 -1.75 0.62
CA GLU A 113 4.75 -1.33 0.83
C GLU A 113 5.01 -1.13 2.33
N PRO A 114 6.14 -1.61 2.87
CA PRO A 114 6.48 -1.44 4.27
C PRO A 114 6.82 0.03 4.60
N ASP A 115 6.56 0.45 5.85
CA ASP A 115 6.81 1.81 6.34
C ASP A 115 6.25 2.93 5.44
N GLN A 116 5.06 2.68 4.88
CA GLN A 116 4.41 3.55 3.90
C GLN A 116 3.09 4.09 4.46
N LEU A 117 2.93 5.42 4.37
CA LEU A 117 1.67 6.09 4.64
C LEU A 117 0.76 6.00 3.41
N TYR A 118 -0.47 5.52 3.62
CA TYR A 118 -1.51 5.45 2.61
C TYR A 118 -2.68 6.36 3.01
N GLU A 119 -3.17 7.14 2.04
CA GLU A 119 -4.46 7.82 2.11
C GLU A 119 -5.50 6.97 1.40
N VAL A 120 -6.64 6.80 2.05
CA VAL A 120 -7.80 6.08 1.55
C VAL A 120 -8.93 7.08 1.35
N ASN A 121 -9.46 7.13 0.14
CA ASN A 121 -10.73 7.78 -0.15
C ASN A 121 -11.79 6.68 -0.34
N PHE A 122 -12.76 6.66 0.58
CA PHE A 122 -13.89 5.75 0.58
C PHE A 122 -15.17 6.47 0.17
N LYS A 123 -15.85 5.95 -0.85
CA LYS A 123 -17.11 6.52 -1.37
C LYS A 123 -18.30 6.17 -0.48
N LEU A 124 -18.42 6.86 0.64
CA LEU A 124 -19.50 6.67 1.63
C LEU A 124 -20.89 6.86 1.02
N GLY A 125 -21.06 7.85 0.13
CA GLY A 125 -22.35 8.11 -0.55
C GLY A 125 -22.83 6.99 -1.48
N LYS A 126 -22.00 5.98 -1.77
CA LYS A 126 -22.39 4.79 -2.55
C LYS A 126 -22.95 3.66 -1.71
N VAL A 127 -22.76 3.71 -0.39
CA VAL A 127 -23.13 2.61 0.51
C VAL A 127 -24.17 3.00 1.56
N THR A 128 -24.30 4.30 1.83
CA THR A 128 -25.33 4.85 2.71
C THR A 128 -25.72 6.25 2.26
N GLU A 129 -26.94 6.68 2.63
CA GLU A 129 -27.39 8.04 2.39
C GLU A 129 -26.69 9.00 3.35
N VAL A 130 -26.01 10.00 2.79
CA VAL A 130 -25.25 11.03 3.52
C VAL A 130 -25.40 12.38 2.84
N PRO A 131 -25.18 13.50 3.55
CA PRO A 131 -25.10 14.81 2.92
C PRO A 131 -23.97 14.86 1.88
N GLU A 132 -24.14 15.67 0.83
CA GLU A 132 -23.17 15.83 -0.28
C GLU A 132 -21.73 16.09 0.21
N LYS A 133 -21.59 16.86 1.30
CA LYS A 133 -20.28 17.18 1.91
C LYS A 133 -19.58 15.99 2.57
N MET A 134 -20.26 14.85 2.72
CA MET A 134 -19.79 13.64 3.41
C MET A 134 -19.82 12.40 2.50
N GLU A 135 -19.97 12.59 1.19
CA GLU A 135 -19.96 11.48 0.24
C GLU A 135 -18.62 10.72 0.22
N GLU A 136 -17.53 11.39 0.59
CA GLU A 136 -16.19 10.83 0.61
C GLU A 136 -15.60 10.87 2.02
N LEU A 137 -15.35 9.69 2.58
CA LEU A 137 -14.58 9.55 3.80
C LEU A 137 -13.10 9.42 3.43
N ILE A 138 -12.29 10.41 3.84
CA ILE A 138 -10.84 10.39 3.63
C ILE A 138 -10.14 10.11 4.96
N PHE A 139 -9.36 9.03 5.02
CA PHE A 139 -8.59 8.63 6.19
C PHE A 139 -7.25 8.03 5.81
N ASN A 140 -6.35 7.89 6.78
CA ASN A 140 -5.00 7.41 6.52
C ASN A 140 -4.60 6.28 7.47
N PHE A 141 -3.69 5.42 7.00
CA PHE A 141 -3.01 4.43 7.82
C PHE A 141 -1.56 4.31 7.37
N GLN A 142 -0.69 3.83 8.25
CA GLN A 142 0.71 3.54 7.96
C GLN A 142 0.96 2.03 8.07
N THR A 143 1.77 1.47 7.18
CA THR A 143 2.20 0.07 7.31
C THR A 143 3.34 -0.06 8.32
N THR A 144 3.37 -1.17 9.05
CA THR A 144 4.42 -1.44 10.04
C THR A 144 5.81 -1.36 9.41
N LYS A 145 6.72 -0.66 10.10
CA LYS A 145 8.14 -0.65 9.75
C LYS A 145 8.76 -2.03 10.01
N PRO A 146 9.39 -2.67 9.01
CA PRO A 146 10.07 -3.94 9.22
C PRO A 146 11.14 -3.81 10.30
N ALA A 147 11.09 -4.69 11.28
CA ALA A 147 12.07 -4.78 12.35
C ALA A 147 12.32 -6.26 12.66
N PHE A 148 13.54 -6.60 13.07
CA PHE A 148 13.83 -7.92 13.59
C PHE A 148 14.74 -7.80 14.81
N LYS A 149 14.60 -8.75 15.73
CA LYS A 149 15.42 -8.87 16.92
C LYS A 149 16.01 -10.26 16.97
N VAL A 150 17.32 -10.34 17.13
CA VAL A 150 18.04 -11.59 17.42
C VAL A 150 18.27 -11.65 18.92
N SER A 151 17.81 -12.72 19.56
CA SER A 151 18.16 -13.06 20.94
C SER A 151 19.02 -14.30 20.93
N ASN A 152 20.10 -14.30 21.70
CA ASN A 152 21.00 -15.44 21.86
C ASN A 152 20.87 -15.96 23.30
N ASP A 153 20.72 -17.26 23.47
CA ASP A 153 20.57 -17.94 24.77
C ASP A 153 21.92 -18.33 25.39
N GLY A 154 23.02 -17.83 24.81
CA GLY A 154 24.39 -18.00 25.26
C GLY A 154 25.11 -19.18 24.61
N LEU A 155 26.44 -19.18 24.73
CA LEU A 155 27.27 -20.29 24.29
C LEU A 155 27.20 -21.45 25.30
N ARG A 156 26.89 -22.66 24.83
CA ARG A 156 26.80 -23.88 25.65
C ARG A 156 27.83 -24.91 25.19
N SER A 157 28.45 -25.59 26.14
CA SER A 157 29.41 -26.67 25.82
C SER A 157 28.67 -27.90 25.26
N SER A 158 29.22 -28.49 24.20
CA SER A 158 28.70 -29.72 23.58
C SER A 158 29.08 -31.00 24.33
N GLY A 159 29.90 -30.92 25.38
CA GLY A 159 30.52 -32.09 26.03
C GLY A 159 31.69 -32.70 25.25
N THR A 160 32.05 -32.17 24.08
CA THR A 160 33.28 -32.53 23.33
C THR A 160 34.32 -31.43 23.49
N LYS A 161 35.59 -31.79 23.65
CA LYS A 161 36.70 -30.84 23.65
C LYS A 161 36.65 -30.04 22.34
N ASP A 162 36.74 -28.72 22.46
CA ASP A 162 36.74 -27.76 21.35
C ASP A 162 35.40 -27.62 20.57
N LYS A 163 34.26 -28.02 21.14
CA LYS A 163 32.92 -27.76 20.57
C LYS A 163 31.98 -27.01 21.51
N MET A 164 31.36 -25.95 20.98
CA MET A 164 30.29 -25.19 21.62
C MET A 164 29.13 -25.01 20.64
N PHE A 165 27.91 -24.88 21.16
CA PHE A 165 26.72 -24.51 20.41
C PHE A 165 26.17 -23.19 20.91
N VAL A 166 25.51 -22.47 20.03
CA VAL A 166 24.83 -21.22 20.32
C VAL A 166 23.41 -21.35 19.82
N ASP A 167 22.46 -21.18 20.73
CA ASP A 167 21.04 -21.21 20.42
C ASP A 167 20.48 -19.81 20.55
N GLY A 168 19.38 -19.54 19.86
CA GLY A 168 18.77 -18.23 19.93
C GLY A 168 17.43 -18.19 19.22
N THR A 169 16.75 -17.07 19.37
CA THR A 169 15.46 -16.80 18.75
C THR A 169 15.56 -15.59 17.83
N LEU A 170 15.05 -15.74 16.61
CA LEU A 170 14.84 -14.65 15.67
C LEU A 170 13.36 -14.22 15.73
N THR A 171 13.11 -13.00 16.18
CA THR A 171 11.76 -12.41 16.17
C THR A 171 11.69 -11.39 15.06
N MET A 172 10.70 -11.50 14.18
CA MET A 172 10.42 -10.54 13.10
C MET A 172 9.14 -9.77 13.41
N ALA A 173 9.13 -8.48 13.08
CA ALA A 173 7.92 -7.68 13.05
C ALA A 173 7.17 -8.04 11.77
N ASP A 174 6.19 -8.93 11.92
CA ASP A 174 5.17 -9.31 10.92
C ASP A 174 5.67 -9.86 9.56
#